data_AF-A0A728JZE8-F1
#
_entry.id   AF-A0A728JZE8-F1
#
_cell.length_a   1.000
_cell.length_b   1.000
_cell.length_c   1.000
_cell.angle_alpha   90.00
_cell.angle_beta   90.00
_cell.angle_gamma   90.00
#
_symmetry.space_group_name_H-M   'P 1'
#
loop_
_entity.id
_entity.type
_entity.pdbx_description
1 polymer ?
#
loop_
_entity_poly.entity_id
_entity_poly.type
_entity_poly.pdbx_seq_one_letter_code
_entity_poly.pdbx_strand_id
1 'polypeptide(L)'
;MKKKILADAVSEAIGRGKGFEWDDLITNQPLKKESKKTSAKQSFSPGWLAGGIFIVALMIFLSGCSSPPPPTPIEWDKTQSLNTGIPEWRENNLVIPSDTVSGRWMKILNNFKGDEGNYDISVYYAIAHSPVIVVHTSGGAFFKAKEWLRKHGAKGVIQYHPVTDCMLCTNTSIYFSR
;
A
#
# COMPACT_ATOMS: atom_id res chain seq x y z
N MET A 1 -30.03 15.53 -29.21
CA MET A 1 -28.80 15.96 -28.51
C MET A 1 -28.74 15.59 -27.03
N LYS A 2 -29.86 15.52 -26.28
CA LYS A 2 -29.84 15.23 -24.82
C LYS A 2 -29.45 13.81 -24.41
N LYS A 3 -29.54 12.81 -25.30
CA LYS A 3 -29.18 11.40 -24.97
C LYS A 3 -27.68 11.11 -25.02
N LYS A 4 -26.87 11.89 -25.76
CA LYS A 4 -25.41 11.68 -25.84
C LYS A 4 -24.70 12.13 -24.55
N ILE A 5 -25.14 13.24 -23.99
CA ILE A 5 -24.60 13.83 -22.75
C ILE A 5 -24.82 12.90 -21.55
N LEU A 6 -25.92 12.14 -21.53
CA LEU A 6 -26.21 11.19 -20.47
C LEU A 6 -25.37 9.90 -20.57
N ALA A 7 -24.95 9.50 -21.77
CA ALA A 7 -24.07 8.35 -21.97
C ALA A 7 -22.62 8.68 -21.60
N ASP A 8 -22.16 9.89 -21.93
CA ASP A 8 -20.81 10.35 -21.59
C ASP A 8 -20.65 10.56 -20.07
N ALA A 9 -21.67 11.09 -19.38
CA ALA A 9 -21.65 11.26 -17.92
C ALA A 9 -21.71 9.94 -17.14
N VAL A 10 -22.36 8.91 -17.68
CA VAL A 10 -22.39 7.56 -17.07
C VAL A 10 -21.07 6.80 -17.30
N SER A 11 -20.39 7.06 -18.43
CA SER A 11 -19.06 6.48 -18.69
C SER A 11 -17.95 7.08 -17.81
N GLU A 12 -18.15 8.30 -17.29
CA GLU A 12 -17.20 8.97 -16.40
C GLU A 12 -17.47 8.67 -14.91
N ALA A 13 -18.73 8.36 -14.55
CA ALA A 13 -19.11 7.94 -13.20
C ALA A 13 -18.81 6.46 -12.90
N ILE A 14 -18.77 5.60 -13.93
CA ILE A 14 -18.32 4.21 -13.81
C ILE A 14 -16.83 4.20 -14.14
N GLY A 15 -16.01 4.61 -13.17
CA GLY A 15 -14.56 4.56 -13.27
C GLY A 15 -14.05 3.15 -13.54
N ARG A 16 -14.01 2.75 -14.81
CA ARG A 16 -13.13 1.70 -15.33
C ARG A 16 -11.73 2.32 -15.49
N GLY A 17 -11.23 2.86 -14.38
CA GLY A 17 -9.83 3.27 -14.25
C GLY A 17 -9.00 2.01 -14.31
N LYS A 18 -8.04 1.98 -15.24
CA LYS A 18 -7.04 0.91 -15.34
C LYS A 18 -6.44 0.67 -13.95
N GLY A 19 -6.31 -0.60 -13.60
CA GLY A 19 -5.78 -1.05 -12.31
C GLY A 19 -4.49 -0.32 -11.97
N PHE A 20 -4.43 0.19 -10.74
CA PHE A 20 -3.17 0.61 -10.16
C PHE A 20 -2.48 -0.68 -9.69
N GLU A 21 -1.72 -1.26 -10.61
CA GLU A 21 -0.91 -2.47 -10.44
C GLU A 21 0.33 -2.08 -9.62
N TRP A 22 0.37 -2.53 -8.37
CA TRP A 22 1.41 -2.18 -7.40
C TRP A 22 2.68 -3.04 -7.54
N ASP A 23 2.72 -3.98 -8.49
CA ASP A 23 3.75 -5.04 -8.53
C ASP A 23 5.04 -4.68 -9.30
N ASP A 24 5.06 -3.58 -10.06
CA ASP A 24 6.20 -3.28 -10.96
C ASP A 24 7.28 -2.35 -10.38
N LEU A 25 7.03 -1.68 -9.24
CA LEU A 25 7.95 -0.65 -8.73
C LEU A 25 8.94 -1.11 -7.66
N ILE A 26 8.88 -2.37 -7.21
CA ILE A 26 9.77 -2.88 -6.16
C ILE A 26 10.87 -3.82 -6.69
N THR A 27 10.76 -4.36 -7.93
CA THR A 27 11.58 -5.54 -8.31
C THR A 27 12.68 -5.30 -9.35
N ASN A 28 13.04 -4.06 -9.70
CA ASN A 28 14.07 -3.84 -10.72
C ASN A 28 15.08 -2.77 -10.32
N GLN A 29 15.98 -3.13 -9.40
CA GLN A 29 17.27 -2.47 -9.27
C GLN A 29 18.34 -3.36 -9.92
N PRO A 30 18.74 -3.13 -11.19
CA PRO A 30 19.80 -3.91 -11.79
C PRO A 30 21.16 -3.45 -11.25
N LEU A 31 21.88 -4.38 -10.62
CA LEU A 31 23.29 -4.21 -10.26
C LEU A 31 24.11 -3.91 -11.53
N LYS A 32 24.74 -2.73 -11.54
CA LYS A 32 25.66 -2.26 -12.57
C LYS A 32 26.88 -3.20 -12.66
N LYS A 33 26.87 -4.13 -13.62
CA LYS A 33 28.09 -4.83 -14.05
C LYS A 33 28.74 -4.04 -15.18
N GLU A 34 29.82 -3.34 -14.86
CA GLU A 34 30.75 -2.91 -15.91
C GLU A 34 31.59 -4.09 -16.38
N SER A 35 31.54 -4.35 -17.68
CA SER A 35 32.56 -5.16 -18.35
C SER A 35 32.82 -4.54 -19.72
N LYS A 36 34.02 -3.98 -19.84
CA LYS A 36 34.58 -3.33 -21.03
C LYS A 36 34.60 -4.32 -22.20
N LYS A 37 34.08 -3.90 -23.35
CA LYS A 37 34.43 -4.51 -24.64
C LYS A 37 35.61 -3.75 -25.23
N THR A 38 36.70 -4.45 -25.47
CA THR A 38 37.67 -4.08 -26.51
C THR A 38 37.99 -5.32 -27.34
N SER A 39 37.84 -5.12 -28.65
CA SER A 39 38.04 -6.05 -29.74
C SER A 39 39.53 -6.34 -29.95
N ALA A 40 39.88 -7.61 -30.19
CA ALA A 40 41.01 -7.96 -31.03
C ALA A 40 40.74 -9.29 -31.73
N LYS A 41 40.43 -9.24 -33.03
CA LYS A 41 40.55 -10.38 -33.93
C LYS A 41 42.02 -10.76 -34.00
N GLN A 42 42.37 -12.00 -33.66
CA GLN A 42 43.56 -12.63 -34.20
C GLN A 42 43.22 -14.05 -34.65
N SER A 43 43.25 -14.21 -35.96
CA SER A 43 43.26 -15.48 -36.67
C SER A 43 44.63 -16.12 -36.46
N PHE A 44 44.68 -17.39 -36.04
CA PHE A 44 45.90 -18.18 -36.15
C PHE A 44 45.58 -19.65 -36.41
N SER A 45 46.16 -20.18 -37.48
CA SER A 45 45.99 -21.55 -37.99
C SER A 45 46.57 -22.60 -37.03
N PRO A 46 46.03 -23.84 -37.00
CA PRO A 46 46.47 -24.88 -36.09
C PRO A 46 47.70 -25.61 -36.66
N GLY A 47 48.88 -25.26 -36.16
CA GLY A 47 50.05 -26.13 -36.22
C GLY A 47 49.91 -27.29 -35.22
N TRP A 48 50.25 -28.50 -35.65
CA TRP A 48 50.07 -29.81 -35.01
C TRP A 48 50.79 -30.03 -33.66
N LEU A 49 51.03 -28.97 -32.88
CA LEU A 49 51.52 -29.01 -31.49
C LEU A 49 50.48 -28.46 -30.50
N ALA A 50 49.34 -27.95 -30.98
CA ALA A 50 48.34 -27.27 -30.17
C ALA A 50 47.41 -28.20 -29.36
N GLY A 51 47.33 -29.49 -29.69
CA GLY A 51 46.39 -30.42 -29.03
C GLY A 51 46.67 -30.63 -27.54
N GLY A 52 47.95 -30.75 -27.16
CA GLY A 52 48.33 -30.94 -25.75
C GLY A 52 48.08 -29.70 -24.90
N ILE A 53 48.40 -28.52 -25.42
CA ILE A 53 48.27 -27.25 -24.68
C ILE A 53 46.78 -26.86 -24.51
N PHE A 54 45.95 -27.12 -25.52
CA PHE A 54 44.50 -26.84 -25.44
C PHE A 54 43.80 -27.75 -24.42
N ILE A 55 44.21 -29.02 -24.32
CA ILE A 55 43.69 -29.95 -23.32
C ILE A 55 44.12 -29.53 -21.90
N VAL A 56 45.37 -29.13 -21.70
CA VAL A 56 45.85 -28.65 -20.39
C VAL A 56 45.12 -27.36 -19.97
N ALA A 57 44.91 -26.42 -20.89
CA ALA A 57 44.14 -25.21 -20.62
C ALA A 57 42.68 -25.51 -20.26
N LEU A 58 42.03 -26.45 -20.95
CA LEU A 58 40.65 -26.85 -20.65
C LEU A 58 40.52 -27.48 -19.25
N MET A 59 41.50 -28.31 -18.84
CA MET A 59 41.54 -28.94 -17.52
C MET A 59 41.72 -27.92 -16.38
N ILE A 60 42.50 -26.85 -16.60
CA ILE A 60 42.67 -25.76 -15.63
C ILE A 60 41.36 -24.99 -15.45
N PHE A 61 40.62 -24.72 -16.53
CA PHE A 61 39.30 -24.05 -16.45
C PHE A 61 38.22 -24.91 -15.77
N LEU A 62 38.29 -26.24 -15.89
CA LEU A 62 37.34 -27.17 -15.25
C LEU A 62 37.57 -27.33 -13.73
N SER A 63 38.79 -27.09 -13.23
CA SER A 63 39.09 -27.10 -11.79
C SER A 63 38.67 -25.83 -11.02
N GLY A 64 38.15 -24.81 -11.72
CA GLY A 64 37.81 -23.50 -11.14
C GLY A 64 36.40 -23.38 -10.57
N CYS A 65 35.54 -24.38 -10.71
CA CYS A 65 34.17 -24.31 -10.19
C CYS A 65 34.09 -24.88 -8.76
N SER A 66 34.77 -24.23 -7.82
CA SER A 66 34.56 -24.50 -6.40
C SER A 66 33.15 -24.03 -6.06
N SER A 67 32.24 -24.98 -5.82
CA SER A 67 30.92 -24.68 -5.29
C SER A 67 31.10 -23.86 -4.02
N PRO A 68 30.39 -22.73 -3.85
CA PRO A 68 30.46 -21.99 -2.60
C PRO A 68 30.14 -22.94 -1.44
N PRO A 69 30.80 -22.76 -0.29
CA PRO A 69 30.53 -23.60 0.87
C PRO A 69 29.02 -23.57 1.19
N PRO A 70 28.46 -24.69 1.66
CA PRO A 70 27.04 -24.72 2.02
C PRO A 70 26.76 -23.60 3.03
N PRO A 71 25.61 -22.90 2.92
CA PRO A 71 25.26 -21.88 3.88
C PRO A 71 25.28 -22.51 5.28
N THR A 72 25.88 -21.80 6.24
CA THR A 72 25.86 -22.22 7.63
C THR A 72 24.41 -22.44 8.06
N PRO A 73 24.04 -23.62 8.59
CA PRO A 73 22.68 -23.87 9.05
C PRO A 73 22.25 -22.82 10.07
N ILE A 74 21.03 -22.31 9.92
CA ILE A 74 20.45 -21.38 10.88
C ILE A 74 20.12 -22.16 12.15
N GLU A 75 20.70 -21.75 13.28
CA GLU A 75 20.44 -22.32 14.60
C GLU A 75 19.09 -21.83 15.14
N TRP A 76 18.00 -22.51 14.76
CA TRP A 76 16.63 -22.15 15.19
C TRP A 76 16.41 -22.24 16.70
N ASP A 77 17.21 -23.04 17.42
CA ASP A 77 17.08 -23.27 18.86
C ASP A 77 17.77 -22.18 19.71
N LYS A 78 18.46 -21.23 19.08
CA LYS A 78 19.15 -20.15 19.75
C LYS A 78 18.30 -18.88 19.71
N THR A 79 17.76 -18.48 20.85
CA THR A 79 17.09 -17.19 21.02
C THR A 79 18.13 -16.07 20.95
N GLN A 80 18.55 -15.69 19.75
CA GLN A 80 19.39 -14.52 19.54
C GLN A 80 18.51 -13.28 19.68
N SER A 81 18.90 -12.33 20.55
CA SER A 81 18.15 -11.08 20.70
C SER A 81 18.07 -10.38 19.35
N LEU A 82 16.86 -10.20 18.82
CA LEU A 82 16.63 -9.35 17.66
C LEU A 82 17.21 -7.96 17.95
N ASN A 83 17.85 -7.39 16.94
CA ASN A 83 18.66 -6.17 16.98
C ASN A 83 18.10 -5.13 17.99
N THR A 84 18.77 -4.93 19.13
CA THR A 84 18.30 -4.05 20.23
C THR A 84 18.29 -2.56 19.86
N GLY A 85 18.81 -2.21 18.68
CA GLY A 85 18.78 -0.86 18.12
C GLY A 85 17.52 -0.51 17.35
N ILE A 86 16.62 -1.47 17.06
CA ILE A 86 15.34 -1.18 16.40
C ILE A 86 14.29 -0.93 17.50
N PRO A 87 13.60 0.22 17.51
CA PRO A 87 12.54 0.45 18.48
C PRO A 87 11.45 -0.60 18.30
N GLU A 88 10.92 -1.08 19.42
CA GLU A 88 9.75 -1.96 19.42
C GLU A 88 8.60 -1.23 18.71
N TRP A 89 8.09 -1.83 17.62
CA TRP A 89 6.91 -1.29 16.96
C TRP A 89 5.73 -1.38 17.93
N ARG A 90 5.13 -0.25 18.24
CA ARG A 90 3.89 -0.16 19.01
C ARG A 90 2.84 0.44 18.11
N GLU A 91 1.63 -0.12 18.17
CA GLU A 91 0.46 0.51 17.58
C GLU A 91 0.35 1.95 18.06
N ASN A 92 0.50 2.88 17.13
CA ASN A 92 0.28 4.28 17.34
C ASN A 92 -0.96 4.59 16.52
N ASN A 93 -2.09 4.88 17.17
CA ASN A 93 -3.38 5.21 16.54
C ASN A 93 -3.35 6.56 15.78
N LEU A 94 -2.22 6.86 15.16
CA LEU A 94 -1.97 8.04 14.36
C LEU A 94 -2.57 7.83 12.98
N VAL A 95 -3.50 8.72 12.64
CA VAL A 95 -3.96 8.87 11.26
C VAL A 95 -3.05 9.85 10.57
N ILE A 96 -2.44 9.41 9.46
CA ILE A 96 -1.64 10.22 8.54
C ILE A 96 -2.58 10.65 7.40
N PRO A 97 -3.20 11.84 7.48
CA PRO A 97 -4.05 12.34 6.41
C PRO A 97 -3.19 12.76 5.21
N SER A 98 -3.78 12.74 4.01
CA SER A 98 -3.19 13.42 2.87
C SER A 98 -3.04 14.93 3.11
N ASP A 99 -1.91 15.51 2.69
CA ASP A 99 -1.60 16.93 2.84
C ASP A 99 -2.55 17.82 2.03
N THR A 100 -3.02 17.32 0.89
CA THR A 100 -3.90 18.08 -0.01
C THR A 100 -5.16 17.28 -0.29
N VAL A 101 -6.31 17.92 -0.06
CA VAL A 101 -7.60 17.38 -0.47
C VAL A 101 -8.33 18.47 -1.25
N SER A 102 -8.61 18.17 -2.52
CA SER A 102 -9.23 19.07 -3.48
C SER A 102 -10.70 18.72 -3.72
N GLY A 103 -11.45 19.72 -4.18
CA GLY A 103 -12.86 19.58 -4.54
C GLY A 103 -13.83 19.70 -3.36
N ARG A 104 -15.11 19.86 -3.71
CA ARG A 104 -16.23 19.79 -2.77
C ARG A 104 -16.84 18.41 -2.84
N TRP A 105 -17.08 17.80 -1.69
CA TRP A 105 -17.65 16.47 -1.64
C TRP A 105 -18.50 16.29 -0.38
N MET A 106 -19.41 15.32 -0.44
CA MET A 106 -20.23 14.92 0.67
C MET A 106 -20.32 13.39 0.71
N LYS A 107 -20.24 12.82 1.90
CA LYS A 107 -20.45 11.40 2.14
C LYS A 107 -21.47 11.25 3.26
N ILE A 108 -22.41 10.33 3.08
CA ILE A 108 -23.41 9.98 4.09
C ILE A 108 -23.17 8.53 4.48
N LEU A 109 -23.06 8.30 5.78
CA LEU A 109 -23.00 6.98 6.38
C LEU A 109 -24.29 6.75 7.15
N ASN A 110 -25.16 5.90 6.61
CA ASN A 110 -26.40 5.51 7.24
C ASN A 110 -26.19 4.28 8.13
N ASN A 111 -27.01 4.14 9.17
CA ASN A 111 -27.00 3.00 10.07
C ASN A 111 -25.60 2.71 10.64
N PHE A 112 -25.00 3.73 11.24
CA PHE A 112 -23.70 3.61 11.89
C PHE A 112 -23.76 2.61 13.06
N LYS A 113 -22.79 1.68 13.10
CA LYS A 113 -22.72 0.57 14.07
C LYS A 113 -21.45 0.58 14.94
N GLY A 114 -20.65 1.64 14.89
CA GLY A 114 -19.36 1.65 15.59
C GLY A 114 -18.44 0.52 15.12
N ASP A 115 -17.76 -0.13 16.07
CA ASP A 115 -16.78 -1.21 15.80
C ASP A 115 -17.41 -2.48 15.21
N GLU A 116 -18.73 -2.65 15.31
CA GLU A 116 -19.45 -3.78 14.67
C GLU A 116 -19.70 -3.55 13.18
N GLY A 117 -19.49 -2.32 12.69
CA GLY A 117 -19.69 -1.96 11.29
C GLY A 117 -18.48 -2.27 10.43
N ASN A 118 -18.73 -2.78 9.22
CA ASN A 118 -17.72 -2.82 8.16
C ASN A 118 -17.91 -1.61 7.25
N TYR A 119 -16.90 -0.74 7.19
CA TYR A 119 -16.96 0.51 6.44
C TYR A 119 -15.97 0.50 5.27
N ASP A 120 -16.41 1.07 4.15
CA ASP A 120 -15.57 1.27 2.98
C ASP A 120 -14.44 2.29 3.26
N ILE A 121 -13.34 2.18 2.53
CA ILE A 121 -12.18 3.09 2.68
C ILE A 121 -12.56 4.57 2.47
N SER A 122 -13.59 4.86 1.66
CA SER A 122 -14.10 6.23 1.49
C SER A 122 -14.65 6.84 2.79
N VAL A 123 -15.12 6.02 3.73
CA VAL A 123 -15.58 6.48 5.05
C VAL A 123 -14.39 6.93 5.89
N TYR A 124 -13.32 6.14 5.95
CA TYR A 124 -12.10 6.51 6.68
C TYR A 124 -11.42 7.75 6.08
N TYR A 125 -11.41 7.86 4.76
CA TYR A 125 -10.98 9.08 4.09
C TYR A 125 -11.83 10.29 4.51
N ALA A 126 -13.16 10.15 4.51
CA ALA A 126 -14.06 11.22 4.92
C ALA A 126 -13.86 11.61 6.40
N ILE A 127 -13.66 10.63 7.29
CA ILE A 127 -13.37 10.86 8.72
C ILE A 127 -12.11 11.72 8.89
N ALA A 128 -11.03 11.38 8.18
CA ALA A 128 -9.76 12.08 8.29
C ALA A 128 -9.80 13.51 7.70
N HIS A 129 -10.64 13.76 6.69
CA HIS A 129 -10.57 14.96 5.86
C HIS A 129 -11.77 15.91 5.96
N SER A 130 -12.82 15.54 6.68
CA SER A 130 -14.00 16.39 6.89
C SER A 130 -13.72 17.45 7.96
N PRO A 131 -13.71 18.76 7.63
CA PRO A 131 -13.60 19.82 8.63
C PRO A 131 -14.80 19.87 9.59
N VAL A 132 -15.98 19.47 9.11
CA VAL A 132 -17.22 19.40 9.89
C VAL A 132 -17.88 18.05 9.64
N ILE A 133 -18.28 17.38 10.72
CA ILE A 133 -19.00 16.10 10.69
C ILE A 133 -20.30 16.30 11.45
N VAL A 134 -21.44 16.02 10.82
CA VAL A 134 -22.75 16.13 11.47
C VAL A 134 -23.25 14.74 11.80
N VAL A 135 -23.54 14.48 13.08
CA VAL A 135 -24.06 13.20 13.55
C VAL A 135 -25.52 13.40 13.89
N HIS A 136 -26.38 12.79 13.08
CA HIS A 136 -27.83 12.82 13.24
C HIS A 136 -28.26 11.57 14.03
N THR A 137 -28.60 11.75 15.31
CA THR A 137 -28.89 10.64 16.23
C THR A 137 -29.59 11.11 17.52
N SER A 138 -29.78 10.21 18.49
CA SER A 138 -30.22 10.52 19.85
C SER A 138 -29.05 10.88 20.76
N GLY A 139 -29.30 11.62 21.85
CA GLY A 139 -28.24 12.22 22.68
C GLY A 139 -27.20 11.21 23.22
N GLY A 140 -27.61 10.02 23.65
CA GLY A 140 -26.68 9.00 24.15
C GLY A 140 -25.83 8.36 23.06
N ALA A 141 -26.42 8.10 21.88
CA ALA A 141 -25.71 7.52 20.74
C ALA A 141 -24.71 8.50 20.11
N PHE A 142 -24.94 9.80 20.24
CA PHE A 142 -24.01 10.84 19.78
C PHE A 142 -22.62 10.70 20.41
N PHE A 143 -22.55 10.50 21.73
CA PHE A 143 -21.25 10.42 22.42
C PHE A 143 -20.46 9.18 21.98
N LYS A 144 -21.13 8.04 21.80
CA LYS A 144 -20.51 6.82 21.27
C LYS A 144 -19.97 7.01 19.86
N ALA A 145 -20.77 7.61 18.98
CA ALA A 145 -20.35 7.92 17.62
C ALA A 145 -19.18 8.92 17.59
N LYS A 146 -19.23 9.95 18.44
CA LYS A 146 -18.18 10.96 18.55
C LYS A 146 -16.86 10.34 19.01
N GLU A 147 -16.87 9.49 20.03
CA GLU A 147 -15.68 8.79 20.52
C GLU A 147 -15.08 7.89 19.43
N TRP A 148 -15.93 7.10 18.77
CA TRP A 148 -15.51 6.23 17.68
C TRP A 148 -14.87 7.02 16.52
N LEU A 149 -15.50 8.12 16.10
CA LEU A 149 -14.95 9.00 15.05
C LEU A 149 -13.58 9.57 15.43
N ARG A 150 -13.40 9.99 16.69
CA ARG A 150 -12.12 10.52 17.18
C ARG A 150 -11.03 9.45 17.20
N LYS A 151 -11.36 8.24 17.68
CA LYS A 151 -10.46 7.08 17.67
C LYS A 151 -9.99 6.73 16.25
N HIS A 152 -10.83 6.94 15.25
CA HIS A 152 -10.54 6.65 13.84
C HIS A 152 -10.01 7.87 13.04
N GLY A 153 -9.57 8.92 13.72
CA GLY A 153 -8.83 10.03 13.09
C GLY A 153 -9.62 11.27 12.74
N ALA A 154 -10.88 11.40 13.19
CA ALA A 154 -11.62 12.65 13.02
C ALA A 154 -10.91 13.80 13.76
N LYS A 155 -10.41 14.77 12.99
CA LYS A 155 -9.82 16.00 13.54
C LYS A 155 -10.79 17.17 13.54
N GLY A 156 -11.75 17.20 12.61
CA GLY A 156 -12.76 18.25 12.45
C GLY A 156 -13.74 18.42 13.62
N VAL A 157 -14.64 19.39 13.47
CA VAL A 157 -15.75 19.64 14.41
C VAL A 157 -16.82 18.57 14.23
N ILE A 158 -17.21 17.90 15.31
CA ILE A 158 -18.29 16.90 15.30
C ILE A 158 -19.52 17.53 15.95
N GLN A 159 -20.55 17.80 15.15
CA GLN A 159 -21.79 18.45 15.56
C GLN A 159 -22.89 17.42 15.81
N TYR A 160 -23.68 17.67 16.85
CA TYR A 160 -24.86 16.88 17.16
C TYR A 160 -26.07 17.47 16.43
N HIS A 161 -26.84 16.61 15.76
CA HIS A 161 -28.15 16.95 15.24
C HIS A 161 -29.18 15.97 15.82
N PRO A 162 -30.17 16.43 16.60
CA PRO A 162 -31.16 15.55 17.19
C PRO A 162 -32.15 15.05 16.14
N VAL A 163 -32.46 13.74 16.17
CA VAL A 163 -33.60 13.20 15.41
C VAL A 163 -34.88 13.57 16.15
N THR A 164 -35.64 14.54 15.64
CA THR A 164 -36.90 14.99 16.27
C THR A 164 -38.12 14.21 15.80
N ASP A 165 -38.06 13.60 14.62
CA ASP A 165 -39.23 13.04 13.93
C ASP A 165 -39.40 11.52 14.11
N CYS A 166 -38.62 10.90 15.00
CA CYS A 166 -38.75 9.47 15.26
C CYS A 166 -38.23 9.06 16.64
N MET A 167 -39.14 8.92 17.60
CA MET A 167 -38.86 8.52 18.99
C MET A 167 -38.25 7.10 19.13
N LEU A 168 -38.47 6.22 18.14
CA LEU A 168 -37.99 4.83 18.15
C LEU A 168 -36.87 4.56 17.15
N CYS A 169 -36.42 5.56 16.39
CA CYS A 169 -35.33 5.37 15.45
C CYS A 169 -34.00 5.36 16.19
N THR A 170 -33.39 4.18 16.28
CA THR A 170 -32.03 4.00 16.80
C THR A 170 -30.95 4.23 15.75
N ASN A 171 -31.35 4.49 14.49
CA ASN A 171 -30.44 4.68 13.38
C ASN A 171 -29.64 5.98 13.55
N THR A 172 -28.31 5.82 13.65
CA THR A 172 -27.37 6.94 13.61
C THR A 172 -26.94 7.17 12.17
N SER A 173 -27.08 8.39 11.67
CA SER A 173 -26.59 8.78 10.35
C SER A 173 -25.51 9.85 10.49
N ILE A 174 -24.41 9.71 9.76
CA ILE A 174 -23.26 10.60 9.84
C ILE A 174 -23.03 11.24 8.48
N TYR A 175 -22.91 12.56 8.47
CA TYR A 175 -22.67 13.37 7.29
C TYR A 175 -21.28 13.95 7.35
N PHE A 176 -20.50 13.71 6.29
CA PHE A 176 -19.16 14.24 6.09
C PHE A 176 -19.21 15.19 4.89
N SER A 177 -18.48 16.30 4.97
CA SER A 177 -18.48 17.33 3.94
C SER A 177 -17.16 18.09 3.88
N ARG A 178 -16.77 18.52 2.69
CA ARG A 178 -15.67 19.47 2.45
C ARG A 178 -16.05 20.50 1.39
#